data_AF-A0A3B8RL57-F1
#
_entry.id   AF-A0A3B8RL57-F1
#
_cell.length_a   1.000
_cell.length_b   1.000
_cell.length_c   1.000
_cell.angle_alpha   90.00
_cell.angle_beta   90.00
_cell.angle_gamma   90.00
#
_symmetry.space_group_name_H-M   'P 1'
#
loop_
_entity.id
_entity.type
_entity.pdbx_description
1 polymer ?
#
loop_
_entity_poly.entity_id
_entity_poly.type
_entity_poly.pdbx_seq_one_letter_code
_entity_poly.pdbx_strand_id
1 'polypeptide(L)'
;DAVGLFGAYVGVNLKGSVSFHLFFSQVFQSLEFKDVFPAFIKTFFFGFAIAIVGSYKGYNANKGTEGVGKAANSAVVFGSLMVFLIDVVAVQITSLFEN
;
A
#
# COMPACT_ATOMS: atom_id res chain seq x y z
N ASP A 1 2.03 4.34 -7.55
CA ASP A 1 3.30 5.04 -7.86
C ASP A 1 3.25 6.01 -9.03
N ALA A 2 2.84 5.61 -10.24
CA ALA A 2 2.87 6.50 -11.43
C ALA A 2 2.12 7.85 -11.25
N VAL A 3 0.89 7.81 -10.72
CA VAL A 3 0.10 9.04 -10.45
C VAL A 3 0.77 9.90 -9.35
N GLY A 4 1.39 9.26 -8.36
CA GLY A 4 2.12 9.94 -7.29
C GLY A 4 3.38 10.64 -7.80
N LEU A 5 4.15 9.97 -8.68
CA LEU A 5 5.33 10.56 -9.34
C LEU A 5 4.96 11.75 -10.22
N PHE A 6 3.84 11.66 -10.96
CA PHE A 6 3.33 12.77 -11.75
C PHE A 6 2.88 13.96 -10.87
N GLY A 7 2.16 13.68 -9.78
CA GLY A 7 1.77 14.70 -8.81
C GLY A 7 2.98 15.37 -8.16
N ALA A 8 4.02 14.61 -7.82
CA ALA A 8 5.28 15.13 -7.31
C ALA A 8 6.00 16.01 -8.35
N TYR A 9 6.04 15.60 -9.61
CA TYR A 9 6.61 16.40 -10.70
C TYR A 9 5.90 17.76 -10.86
N VAL A 10 4.56 17.77 -10.84
CA VAL A 10 3.78 19.01 -10.89
C VAL A 10 4.03 19.86 -9.64
N GLY A 11 4.04 19.26 -8.45
CA GLY A 11 4.30 19.97 -7.20
C GLY A 11 5.68 20.62 -7.13
N VAL A 12 6.71 19.94 -7.66
CA VAL A 12 8.07 20.49 -7.78
C VAL A 12 8.10 21.64 -8.79
N ASN A 13 7.44 21.48 -9.94
CA ASN A 13 7.35 22.51 -10.98
C ASN A 13 6.67 23.80 -10.52
N LEU A 14 5.75 23.73 -9.56
CA LEU A 14 5.09 24.90 -8.98
C LEU A 14 6.01 25.73 -8.07
N LYS A 15 7.03 25.12 -7.46
CA LYS A 15 8.00 25.81 -6.58
C LYS A 15 9.28 26.23 -7.31
N GLY A 16 9.61 25.58 -8.41
CA GLY A 16 10.75 25.95 -9.26
C GLY A 16 10.68 25.25 -10.62
N SER A 17 11.26 25.84 -11.65
CA SER A 17 11.30 25.27 -13.01
C SER A 17 12.30 24.11 -13.10
N VAL A 18 11.89 22.92 -12.68
CA VAL A 18 12.70 21.70 -12.79
C VAL A 18 12.39 20.97 -14.08
N SER A 19 13.41 20.77 -14.92
CA SER A 19 13.24 20.01 -16.16
C SER A 19 12.85 18.55 -15.87
N PHE A 20 12.04 17.96 -16.75
CA PHE A 20 11.60 16.57 -16.66
C PHE A 20 12.79 15.59 -16.53
N HIS A 21 13.88 15.85 -17.24
CA HIS A 21 15.07 15.02 -17.20
C HIS A 21 15.77 15.05 -15.83
N LEU A 22 15.92 16.23 -15.23
CA LEU A 22 16.50 16.38 -13.88
C LEU A 22 15.65 15.67 -12.81
N PHE A 23 14.33 15.85 -12.86
CA PHE A 23 13.42 15.21 -11.92
C PHE A 23 13.52 13.68 -11.98
N PHE A 24 13.44 13.10 -13.18
CA PHE A 24 13.53 11.65 -13.35
C PHE A 24 14.91 11.10 -12.98
N SER A 25 16.00 11.80 -13.34
CA SER A 25 17.35 11.38 -12.96
C SER A 25 17.50 11.31 -11.43
N GLN A 26 16.94 12.28 -10.71
CA GLN A 26 17.07 12.34 -9.26
C GLN A 26 16.19 11.29 -8.55
N VAL A 27 14.97 11.08 -9.03
CA VAL A 27 14.08 10.01 -8.53
C VAL A 27 14.70 8.63 -8.74
N PHE A 28 15.23 8.35 -9.93
CA PHE A 28 15.86 7.05 -10.19
C PHE A 28 17.19 6.87 -9.46
N GLN A 29 17.95 7.94 -9.21
CA GLN A 29 19.17 7.87 -8.42
C GLN A 29 18.90 7.62 -6.93
N SER A 30 17.76 8.13 -6.42
CA SER A 30 17.33 7.85 -5.04
C SER A 30 16.61 6.52 -4.86
N LEU A 31 16.20 5.86 -5.94
CA LEU A 31 15.59 4.53 -5.90
C LEU A 31 16.69 3.46 -5.89
N GLU A 32 17.00 2.91 -4.71
CA GLU A 32 17.86 1.75 -4.62
C GLU A 32 17.06 0.47 -4.86
N PHE A 33 17.69 -0.52 -5.53
CA PHE A 33 17.08 -1.85 -5.75
C PHE A 33 16.70 -2.55 -4.43
N LYS A 34 17.34 -2.15 -3.33
CA LYS A 34 17.09 -2.63 -1.97
C LYS A 34 15.70 -2.23 -1.45
N ASP A 35 15.14 -1.11 -1.91
CA ASP A 35 13.82 -0.63 -1.46
C ASP A 35 12.65 -1.30 -2.19
N VAL A 36 12.88 -1.72 -3.44
CA VAL A 36 11.83 -2.26 -4.32
C VAL A 36 11.41 -3.67 -3.90
N PHE A 37 12.37 -4.50 -3.47
CA PHE A 37 12.10 -5.90 -3.12
C PHE A 37 11.22 -6.05 -1.87
N PRO A 38 11.50 -5.36 -0.74
CA PRO A 38 10.59 -5.34 0.42
C PRO A 38 9.21 -4.76 0.08
N ALA A 39 9.16 -3.72 -0.76
CA ALA A 39 7.88 -3.12 -1.18
C ALA A 39 7.00 -4.10 -1.98
N PHE A 40 7.60 -4.89 -2.88
CA PHE A 40 6.87 -5.90 -3.65
C PHE A 40 6.31 -7.01 -2.75
N ILE A 41 7.11 -7.49 -1.80
CA ILE A 41 6.67 -8.52 -0.84
C ILE A 41 5.51 -8.00 0.02
N LYS A 42 5.61 -6.77 0.55
CA LYS A 42 4.54 -6.15 1.36
C LYS A 42 3.21 -6.08 0.61
N THR A 43 3.23 -5.60 -0.64
CA THR A 43 1.99 -5.45 -1.44
C THR A 43 1.31 -6.78 -1.72
N PHE A 44 2.07 -7.86 -1.94
CA PHE A 44 1.52 -9.22 -2.06
C PHE A 44 0.79 -9.66 -0.78
N PHE A 45 1.41 -9.50 0.39
CA PHE A 45 0.79 -9.87 1.66
C PHE A 45 -0.44 -9.03 2.01
N PHE A 46 -0.42 -7.73 1.71
CA PHE A 46 -1.59 -6.86 1.91
C PHE A 46 -2.77 -7.31 1.06
N GLY A 47 -2.55 -7.60 -0.23
CA GLY A 47 -3.59 -8.11 -1.12
C GLY A 47 -4.15 -9.45 -0.63
N PHE A 48 -3.28 -10.36 -0.20
CA PHE A 48 -3.67 -11.66 0.34
C PHE A 48 -4.53 -11.54 1.61
N ALA A 49 -4.14 -10.68 2.56
CA ALA A 49 -4.87 -10.47 3.79
C ALA A 49 -6.26 -9.86 3.55
N ILE A 50 -6.34 -8.84 2.69
CA ILE A 50 -7.62 -8.22 2.32
C ILE A 50 -8.54 -9.24 1.63
N ALA A 51 -8.00 -10.07 0.73
CA ALA A 51 -8.77 -11.09 0.04
C ALA A 51 -9.36 -12.10 1.04
N ILE A 52 -8.57 -12.62 1.98
CA ILE A 52 -9.06 -13.57 3.00
C ILE A 52 -10.11 -12.93 3.89
N VAL A 53 -9.86 -11.73 4.42
CA VAL A 53 -10.79 -11.05 5.32
C VAL A 53 -12.10 -10.72 4.60
N GLY A 54 -12.02 -10.25 3.37
CA GLY A 54 -13.16 -9.96 2.51
C GLY A 54 -13.99 -11.21 2.22
N SER A 55 -13.35 -12.30 1.79
CA SER A 55 -14.02 -13.57 1.52
C SER A 55 -14.64 -14.18 2.77
N TYR A 56 -13.95 -14.11 3.92
CA TYR A 56 -14.46 -14.65 5.18
C TYR A 56 -15.69 -13.90 5.67
N LYS A 57 -15.63 -12.56 5.68
CA LYS A 57 -16.76 -11.73 6.12
C LYS A 57 -17.93 -11.77 5.13
N GLY A 58 -17.64 -11.89 3.83
CA GLY A 58 -18.67 -12.07 2.80
C GLY A 58 -19.35 -13.42 2.89
N TYR A 59 -18.60 -14.51 3.10
CA TYR A 59 -19.14 -15.86 3.24
C TYR A 59 -19.99 -16.02 4.51
N ASN A 60 -19.56 -15.41 5.61
CA ASN A 60 -20.29 -15.45 6.89
C ASN A 60 -21.29 -14.28 7.04
N ALA A 61 -21.69 -13.63 5.93
CA ALA A 61 -22.67 -12.56 5.98
C ALA A 61 -24.07 -13.11 6.32
N ASN A 62 -24.79 -12.41 7.19
CA ASN A 62 -26.16 -12.77 7.52
C ASN A 62 -27.10 -12.53 6.34
N LYS A 63 -28.17 -13.33 6.26
CA LYS A 63 -29.20 -13.20 5.22
C LYS A 63 -29.87 -11.82 5.30
N GLY A 64 -30.03 -11.18 4.14
CA GLY A 64 -30.68 -9.87 4.00
C GLY A 64 -29.70 -8.73 3.66
N THR A 65 -30.22 -7.68 3.03
CA THR A 65 -29.42 -6.52 2.54
C THR A 65 -28.72 -5.76 3.67
N GLU A 66 -29.37 -5.62 4.83
CA GLU A 66 -28.77 -4.99 6.01
C GLU A 66 -27.60 -5.81 6.59
N GLY A 67 -27.73 -7.14 6.56
CA GLY A 67 -26.69 -8.07 7.02
C GLY A 67 -25.42 -8.00 6.16
N VAL A 68 -25.60 -7.92 4.84
CA VAL A 68 -24.50 -7.76 3.88
C VAL A 68 -23.80 -6.41 4.07
N GLY A 69 -24.55 -5.32 4.29
CA GLY A 69 -23.97 -4.00 4.57
C GLY A 69 -23.11 -3.99 5.85
N LYS A 70 -23.60 -4.60 6.94
CA LYS A 70 -22.84 -4.74 8.20
C LYS A 70 -21.59 -5.62 8.02
N ALA A 71 -21.69 -6.70 7.24
CA ALA A 71 -20.57 -7.57 6.94
C ALA A 71 -19.49 -6.83 6.11
N ALA A 72 -19.89 -6.04 5.11
CA ALA A 72 -18.98 -5.24 4.30
C ALA A 72 -18.24 -4.18 5.13
N ASN A 73 -18.95 -3.44 5.99
CA ASN A 73 -18.30 -2.46 6.87
C ASN A 73 -17.31 -3.14 7.83
N SER A 74 -17.72 -4.26 8.42
CA SER A 74 -16.82 -5.05 9.28
C SER A 74 -15.59 -5.54 8.49
N ALA A 75 -15.77 -6.00 7.25
CA ALA A 75 -14.66 -6.47 6.41
C ALA A 75 -13.60 -5.39 6.16
N VAL A 76 -14.03 -4.15 5.92
CA VAL A 76 -13.10 -3.02 5.72
C VAL A 76 -12.33 -2.72 7.00
N VAL A 77 -13.00 -2.68 8.15
CA VAL A 77 -12.36 -2.41 9.45
C VAL A 77 -11.37 -3.52 9.81
N PHE A 78 -11.76 -4.79 9.69
CA PHE A 78 -10.85 -5.90 9.95
C PHE A 78 -9.71 -5.97 8.93
N GLY A 79 -9.98 -5.67 7.66
CA GLY A 79 -8.98 -5.65 6.59
C GLY A 79 -7.92 -4.59 6.81
N SER A 80 -8.30 -3.36 7.19
CA SER A 80 -7.36 -2.28 7.48
C SER A 80 -6.49 -2.58 8.71
N LEU A 81 -7.06 -3.17 9.76
CA LEU A 81 -6.30 -3.62 10.93
C LEU A 81 -5.31 -4.74 10.58
N MET A 82 -5.72 -5.70 9.74
CA MET A 82 -4.83 -6.78 9.27
C MET A 82 -3.63 -6.21 8.51
N VAL A 83 -3.89 -5.30 7.55
CA VAL A 83 -2.85 -4.65 6.76
C VAL A 83 -1.89 -3.87 7.65
N PHE A 84 -2.41 -3.13 8.64
CA PHE A 84 -1.59 -2.40 9.60
C PHE A 84 -0.66 -3.33 10.41
N LEU A 85 -1.18 -4.45 10.92
CA LEU A 85 -0.37 -5.42 11.66
C LEU A 85 0.73 -6.04 10.77
N ILE A 86 0.39 -6.40 9.54
CA ILE A 86 1.36 -6.95 8.57
C ILE A 86 2.43 -5.91 8.27
N ASP A 87 2.08 -4.64 8.13
CA ASP A 87 3.03 -3.56 7.84
C ASP A 87 4.04 -3.38 8.99
N VAL A 88 3.56 -3.32 10.25
CA VAL A 88 4.43 -3.22 11.42
C VAL A 88 5.45 -4.38 11.46
N VAL A 89 4.98 -5.60 11.20
CA VAL A 89 5.87 -6.78 11.16
C VAL A 89 6.84 -6.70 9.99
N ALA A 90 6.37 -6.34 8.80
CA ALA A 90 7.21 -6.28 7.60
C ALA A 90 8.28 -5.18 7.71
N VAL A 91 7.94 -4.02 8.27
CA VAL A 91 8.90 -2.94 8.55
C VAL A 91 9.93 -3.39 9.58
N GLN A 92 9.51 -4.02 10.68
CA GLN A 92 10.43 -4.54 11.69
C GLN A 92 11.40 -5.59 11.12
N ILE A 93 10.93 -6.47 10.23
CA ILE A 93 11.78 -7.44 9.57
C ILE A 93 12.76 -6.75 8.63
N THR A 94 12.29 -5.79 7.82
CA THR A 94 13.14 -5.07 6.86
C THR A 94 14.25 -4.30 7.56
N SER A 95 13.94 -3.63 8.68
CA SER A 95 14.93 -2.87 9.45
C SER A 95 15.99 -3.74 10.12
N LEU A 96 15.67 -5.00 10.47
CA LEU A 96 16.64 -5.96 10.98
C LEU A 96 17.64 -6.44 9.92
N PHE A 97 17.26 -6.45 8.64
CA PHE A 97 18.16 -6.79 7.53
C PHE A 97 19.02 -5.60 7.07
N GLU A 98 18.70 -4.39 7.53
CA GLU A 98 19.39 -3.15 7.19
C GLU A 98 20.48 -2.74 8.19
N ASN A 99 20.55 -3.41 9.33
CA ASN A 99 21.50 -3.19 10.43
C ASN A 99 22.63 -4.24 10.38
#